data_AF-A0A1Y2ACL7-F1
#
_entry.id   AF-A0A1Y2ACL7-F1
#
_cell.length_a   1.000
_cell.length_b   1.000
_cell.length_c   1.000
_cell.angle_alpha   90.00
_cell.angle_beta   90.00
_cell.angle_gamma   90.00
#
_symmetry.space_group_name_H-M   'P 1'
#
loop_
_entity.id
_entity.type
_entity.pdbx_description
1 polymer ?
#
loop_
_entity_poly.entity_id
_entity_poly.type
_entity_poly.pdbx_seq_one_letter_code
_entity_poly.pdbx_strand_id
1 'polypeptide(L)'
;MYDDETIDIPDEHGNITRYIAKNCGEDEIPYGLCHGMECNTDSDCLSNKCVSKHCVNNEEEPIIHCDDIYTLPRFIIKESSYMHCGSALGYQCQVNDECSSKDCDNTCSLQPLGPPYFEGSTSYVPNLFTVLLMFMSVFAFSMGLTICCCRQFTKESNK
;
A
#
# COMPACT_ATOMS: atom_id res chain seq x y z
N MET A 1 10.45 5.56 3.75
CA MET A 1 9.54 6.65 3.36
C MET A 1 10.36 7.90 3.53
N TYR A 2 10.67 8.59 2.44
CA TYR A 2 11.57 9.73 2.50
C TYR A 2 10.78 10.91 3.06
N ASP A 3 10.93 11.16 4.36
CA ASP A 3 10.55 12.41 5.04
C ASP A 3 11.48 13.55 4.59
N ASP A 4 11.73 13.67 3.29
CA ASP A 4 12.59 14.74 2.79
C ASP A 4 11.80 16.05 2.92
N GLU A 5 12.30 16.95 3.76
CA GLU A 5 11.67 18.25 4.01
C GLU A 5 11.60 19.10 2.74
N THR A 6 12.46 18.82 1.75
CA THR A 6 12.57 19.58 0.51
C THR A 6 12.76 18.68 -0.70
N ILE A 7 12.32 19.16 -1.87
CA ILE A 7 12.51 18.52 -3.18
C ILE A 7 13.16 19.50 -4.17
N ASP A 8 14.06 18.98 -5.01
CA ASP A 8 14.73 19.74 -6.06
C ASP A 8 14.11 19.41 -7.43
N ILE A 9 13.52 20.41 -8.09
CA ILE A 9 12.89 20.26 -9.40
C ILE A 9 13.64 21.12 -10.42
N PRO A 10 14.23 20.52 -11.48
CA PRO A 10 14.86 21.27 -12.55
C PRO A 10 13.82 21.86 -13.51
N ASP A 11 14.07 23.07 -14.00
CA ASP A 11 13.32 23.68 -15.09
C ASP A 11 13.77 23.17 -16.47
N GLU A 12 13.13 23.66 -17.53
CA GLU A 12 13.46 23.31 -18.93
C GLU A 12 14.89 23.69 -19.37
N HIS A 13 15.53 24.61 -18.65
CA HIS A 13 16.89 25.07 -18.88
C HIS A 13 17.92 24.36 -17.98
N GLY A 14 17.45 23.47 -17.08
CA GLY A 14 18.28 22.75 -16.11
C GLY A 14 18.60 23.54 -14.84
N ASN A 15 17.97 24.70 -14.61
CA ASN A 15 18.10 25.40 -13.33
C ASN A 15 17.29 24.64 -12.27
N ILE A 16 17.94 24.34 -11.14
CA ILE A 16 17.32 23.60 -10.05
C ILE A 16 16.64 24.57 -9.10
N THR A 17 15.34 24.40 -8.88
CA THR A 17 14.60 25.10 -7.81
C THR A 17 14.31 24.11 -6.68
N ARG A 18 14.60 24.54 -5.45
CA ARG A 18 14.32 23.77 -4.24
C ARG A 18 12.99 24.24 -3.65
N TYR A 19 12.08 23.31 -3.43
CA TYR A 19 10.78 23.53 -2.80
C TYR A 19 10.73 22.81 -1.46
N ILE A 20 10.02 23.40 -0.49
CA ILE A 20 9.64 22.71 0.75
C ILE A 20 8.49 21.74 0.40
N ALA A 21 8.74 20.45 0.57
CA ALA A 21 7.80 19.38 0.22
C ALA A 21 6.91 18.97 1.40
N LYS A 22 7.39 19.22 2.63
CA LYS A 22 6.65 18.89 3.85
C LYS A 22 5.54 19.91 4.08
N ASN A 23 4.30 19.42 4.05
CA ASN A 23 3.13 20.20 4.42
C ASN A 23 2.77 19.96 5.89
N CYS A 24 2.15 20.96 6.52
CA CYS A 24 1.57 20.88 7.84
C CYS A 24 0.03 20.98 7.77
N GLY A 25 -0.67 20.35 8.70
CA GLY A 25 -2.10 20.59 8.90
C GLY A 25 -2.34 22.04 9.34
N GLU A 26 -3.29 22.74 8.73
CA GLU A 26 -3.62 24.11 9.14
C GLU A 26 -4.09 24.18 10.61
N ASP A 27 -4.71 23.12 11.10
CA ASP A 27 -5.16 22.94 12.48
C ASP A 27 -4.02 22.66 13.47
N GLU A 28 -2.85 22.23 12.99
CA GLU A 28 -1.66 21.93 13.80
C GLU A 28 -0.81 23.19 14.12
N ILE A 29 -0.92 24.21 13.27
CA ILE A 29 -0.16 25.47 13.38
C ILE A 29 -0.38 26.17 14.72
N PRO A 30 -1.63 26.39 15.22
CA PRO A 30 -1.85 27.12 16.47
C PRO A 30 -1.29 26.40 17.71
N TYR A 31 -1.11 25.08 17.62
CA TYR A 31 -0.56 24.25 18.69
C TYR A 31 0.96 24.10 18.62
N GLY A 32 1.61 24.65 17.59
CA GLY A 32 3.05 24.57 17.39
C GLY A 32 3.55 23.16 17.09
N LEU A 33 2.69 22.32 16.48
CA LEU A 33 3.02 20.93 16.12
C LEU A 33 3.71 20.82 14.76
N CYS A 34 3.70 21.90 13.97
CA CYS A 34 4.45 21.97 12.72
C CYS A 34 5.96 22.06 12.98
N HIS A 35 6.67 20.98 12.68
CA HIS A 35 8.14 20.95 12.72
C HIS A 35 8.70 20.86 11.30
N GLY A 36 9.68 21.69 10.97
CA GLY A 36 10.36 21.65 9.68
C GLY A 36 10.87 23.02 9.24
N MET A 37 11.25 23.12 7.96
CA MET A 37 11.67 24.37 7.35
C MET A 37 10.54 25.41 7.30
N GLU A 38 10.87 26.67 7.60
CA GLU A 38 9.92 27.79 7.47
C GLU A 38 9.88 28.31 6.03
N CYS A 39 8.68 28.56 5.50
CA CYS A 39 8.48 29.27 4.24
C CYS A 39 8.39 30.78 4.48
N ASN A 40 8.84 31.57 3.50
CA ASN A 40 8.69 33.03 3.49
C ASN A 40 7.61 33.47 2.49
N THR A 41 7.48 32.74 1.38
CA THR A 41 6.52 33.01 0.30
C THR A 41 5.82 31.73 -0.12
N ASP A 42 4.66 31.86 -0.79
CA ASP A 42 3.92 30.72 -1.34
C ASP A 42 4.79 29.88 -2.28
N SER A 43 5.61 30.53 -3.11
CA SER A 43 6.51 29.88 -4.06
C SER A 43 7.65 29.07 -3.43
N ASP A 44 7.90 29.21 -2.12
CA ASP A 44 8.86 28.36 -1.41
C ASP A 44 8.29 26.94 -1.20
N CYS A 45 6.96 26.80 -1.20
CA CYS A 45 6.25 25.56 -0.94
C CYS A 45 5.93 24.83 -2.25
N LEU A 46 6.08 23.50 -2.25
CA LEU A 46 5.63 22.69 -3.38
C LEU A 46 4.11 22.81 -3.60
N SER A 47 3.34 23.02 -2.54
CA SER A 47 1.90 23.27 -2.58
C SER A 47 1.52 24.67 -3.03
N ASN A 48 2.50 25.57 -3.23
CA ASN A 48 2.26 26.97 -3.54
C ASN A 48 1.36 27.69 -2.50
N LYS A 49 1.48 27.31 -1.21
CA LYS A 49 0.70 27.91 -0.12
C LYS A 49 1.48 27.93 1.20
N CYS A 50 1.82 29.12 1.67
CA CYS A 50 2.55 29.39 2.89
C CYS A 50 1.67 30.12 3.91
N VAL A 51 1.38 29.48 5.04
CA VAL A 51 0.55 30.05 6.11
C VAL A 51 1.33 30.05 7.41
N SER A 52 1.44 31.21 8.05
CA SER A 52 2.15 31.36 9.33
C SER A 52 3.56 30.75 9.32
N LYS A 53 4.28 30.91 8.18
CA LYS A 53 5.62 30.35 7.91
C LYS A 53 5.69 28.83 7.72
N HIS A 54 4.57 28.15 7.55
CA HIS A 54 4.54 26.73 7.25
C HIS A 54 3.85 26.47 5.91
N CYS A 55 4.39 25.53 5.13
CA CYS A 55 3.71 25.05 3.94
C CYS A 55 2.49 24.22 4.34
N VAL A 56 1.36 24.47 3.70
CA VAL A 56 0.11 23.76 3.97
C VAL A 56 -0.49 23.24 2.68
N ASN A 57 -1.45 22.32 2.77
CA ASN A 57 -2.14 21.80 1.58
C ASN A 57 -2.92 22.91 0.88
N ASN A 58 -2.83 22.93 -0.46
CA ASN A 58 -3.53 23.89 -1.28
C ASN A 58 -4.71 23.20 -1.98
N GLU A 59 -5.91 23.35 -1.42
CA GLU A 59 -7.13 22.74 -1.97
C GLU A 59 -7.59 23.36 -3.30
N GLU A 60 -7.11 24.57 -3.65
CA GLU A 60 -7.41 25.19 -4.94
C GLU A 60 -6.54 24.61 -6.07
N GLU A 61 -5.28 24.29 -5.75
CA GLU A 61 -4.30 23.70 -6.66
C GLU A 61 -3.59 22.52 -5.98
N PRO A 62 -4.26 21.35 -5.85
CA PRO A 62 -3.70 20.22 -5.13
C PRO A 62 -2.51 19.61 -5.87
N ILE A 63 -1.50 19.19 -5.10
CA ILE A 63 -0.37 18.44 -5.65
C ILE A 63 -0.86 17.09 -6.15
N ILE A 64 -0.67 16.84 -7.45
CA ILE A 64 -0.92 15.54 -8.05
C ILE A 64 0.30 14.65 -7.79
N HIS A 65 0.08 13.56 -7.06
CA HIS A 65 1.05 12.52 -6.81
C HIS A 65 0.66 11.26 -7.57
N CYS A 66 1.64 10.49 -8.05
CA CYS A 66 1.41 9.20 -8.70
C CYS A 66 2.07 8.08 -7.89
N ASP A 67 1.26 7.12 -7.46
CA ASP A 67 1.72 5.94 -6.72
C ASP A 67 1.46 4.66 -7.49
N ASP A 68 2.31 3.66 -7.28
CA ASP A 68 2.06 2.29 -7.73
C ASP A 68 1.13 1.59 -6.74
N ILE A 69 -0.10 1.28 -7.14
CA ILE A 69 -1.05 0.57 -6.30
C ILE A 69 -0.77 -0.93 -6.34
N TYR A 70 -0.45 -1.52 -5.20
CA TYR A 70 -0.17 -2.95 -5.09
C TYR A 70 -1.44 -3.74 -4.77
N THR A 71 -1.67 -4.83 -5.50
CA THR A 71 -2.81 -5.72 -5.28
C THR A 71 -2.36 -7.09 -4.79
N LEU A 72 -3.00 -7.59 -3.74
CA LEU A 72 -2.73 -8.93 -3.21
C LEU A 72 -3.10 -10.02 -4.23
N PRO A 73 -2.26 -11.06 -4.38
CA PRO A 73 -2.55 -12.14 -5.31
C PRO A 73 -3.80 -12.91 -4.85
N ARG A 74 -4.82 -12.98 -5.71
CA ARG A 74 -5.99 -13.84 -5.49
C ARG A 74 -5.79 -15.19 -6.19
N PHE A 75 -5.76 -16.25 -5.38
CA PHE A 75 -5.84 -17.68 -5.71
C PHE A 75 -4.79 -18.28 -6.68
N ILE A 76 -4.50 -17.68 -7.84
CA ILE A 76 -3.56 -18.19 -8.88
C ILE A 76 -2.84 -17.06 -9.64
N ILE A 77 -3.21 -15.79 -9.44
CA ILE A 77 -2.71 -14.66 -10.25
C ILE A 77 -1.44 -14.09 -9.61
N LYS A 78 -0.41 -13.82 -10.43
CA LYS A 78 0.80 -13.08 -10.01
C LYS A 78 0.39 -11.72 -9.44
N GLU A 79 1.15 -11.24 -8.47
CA GLU A 79 1.03 -9.85 -7.99
C GLU A 79 1.03 -8.89 -9.17
N SER A 80 0.06 -7.98 -9.15
CA SER A 80 -0.04 -6.90 -10.13
C SER A 80 0.00 -5.57 -9.40
N SER A 81 0.75 -4.63 -9.96
CA SER A 81 0.67 -3.22 -9.62
C SER A 81 0.18 -2.43 -10.82
N TYR A 82 -0.42 -1.27 -10.56
CA TYR A 82 -0.72 -0.29 -11.58
C TYR A 82 -0.50 1.11 -11.02
N MET A 83 -0.06 2.03 -11.86
CA MET A 83 0.11 3.41 -11.47
C MET A 83 -1.25 4.10 -11.36
N HIS A 84 -1.45 4.83 -10.28
CA HIS A 84 -2.61 5.68 -10.05
C HIS A 84 -2.14 7.07 -9.62
N CYS A 85 -2.73 8.10 -10.21
CA CYS A 85 -2.43 9.48 -9.87
C CYS A 85 -3.65 10.14 -9.23
N GLY A 86 -3.43 10.92 -8.19
CA GLY A 86 -4.46 11.62 -7.44
C GLY A 86 -3.85 12.61 -6.48
N SER A 87 -4.63 13.08 -5.51
CA SER A 87 -4.15 13.97 -4.45
C SER A 87 -3.08 13.29 -3.61
N ALA A 88 -2.06 14.07 -3.25
CA ALA A 88 -0.96 13.63 -2.40
C ALA A 88 -1.41 13.35 -0.95
N LEU A 89 -0.50 12.79 -0.15
CA LEU A 89 -0.71 12.50 1.27
C LEU A 89 -1.17 13.75 2.06
N GLY A 90 -2.14 13.58 2.96
CA GLY A 90 -2.63 14.62 3.87
C GLY A 90 -3.70 15.55 3.29
N TYR A 91 -3.95 15.53 1.98
CA TYR A 91 -5.06 16.28 1.36
C TYR A 91 -6.40 15.72 1.81
N GLN A 92 -7.41 16.59 1.93
CA GLN A 92 -8.77 16.14 2.26
C GLN A 92 -9.34 15.27 1.13
N CYS A 93 -10.11 14.24 1.49
CA CYS A 93 -10.71 13.34 0.52
C CYS A 93 -12.07 12.80 1.02
N GLN A 94 -12.92 12.40 0.08
CA GLN A 94 -14.20 11.75 0.36
C GLN A 94 -14.26 10.30 -0.11
N VAL A 95 -13.50 9.98 -1.16
CA VAL A 95 -13.44 8.63 -1.72
C VAL A 95 -12.00 8.24 -2.03
N ASN A 96 -11.69 6.95 -1.91
CA ASN A 96 -10.36 6.40 -2.16
C ASN A 96 -9.78 6.78 -3.51
N ASP A 97 -10.61 6.88 -4.55
CA ASP A 97 -10.17 7.18 -5.91
C ASP A 97 -9.64 8.61 -6.09
N GLU A 98 -9.88 9.52 -5.15
CA GLU A 98 -9.30 10.87 -5.17
C GLU A 98 -7.82 10.86 -4.80
N CYS A 99 -7.40 9.92 -3.96
CA CYS A 99 -6.03 9.82 -3.46
C CYS A 99 -5.14 9.02 -4.39
N SER A 100 -3.89 9.46 -4.54
CA SER A 100 -2.88 8.73 -5.33
C SER A 100 -2.75 7.27 -4.86
N SER A 101 -2.82 7.05 -3.55
CA SER A 101 -2.70 5.77 -2.84
C SER A 101 -3.93 4.87 -2.86
N LYS A 102 -5.07 5.30 -3.43
CA LYS A 102 -6.37 4.60 -3.30
C LYS A 102 -6.83 4.40 -1.85
N ASP A 103 -6.38 5.24 -0.93
CA ASP A 103 -6.71 5.15 0.49
C ASP A 103 -7.11 6.51 1.07
N CYS A 104 -8.33 6.59 1.60
CA CYS A 104 -8.94 7.81 2.11
C CYS A 104 -9.59 7.56 3.47
N ASP A 105 -9.08 8.24 4.50
CA ASP A 105 -9.68 8.30 5.85
C ASP A 105 -9.83 9.76 6.27
N ASN A 106 -10.78 10.46 5.64
CA ASN A 106 -10.95 11.93 5.66
C ASN A 106 -9.78 12.72 5.04
N THR A 107 -8.57 12.17 5.09
CA THR A 107 -7.40 12.63 4.36
C THR A 107 -6.76 11.48 3.61
N CYS A 108 -6.06 11.80 2.52
CA CYS A 108 -5.30 10.82 1.77
C CYS A 108 -4.19 10.25 2.65
N SER A 109 -4.18 8.93 2.78
CA SER A 109 -3.23 8.15 3.59
C SER A 109 -2.29 7.33 2.70
N LEU A 110 -1.24 6.76 3.29
CA LEU A 110 -0.39 5.82 2.59
C LEU A 110 -1.16 4.52 2.35
N GLN A 111 -0.98 3.92 1.17
CA GLN A 111 -1.53 2.59 0.95
C GLN A 111 -0.93 1.58 1.96
N PRO A 112 -1.71 0.60 2.42
CA PRO A 112 -1.24 -0.38 3.41
C PRO A 112 -0.30 -1.44 2.82
N LEU A 113 -0.30 -1.60 1.50
CA LEU A 113 0.51 -2.60 0.79
C LEU A 113 1.73 -1.93 0.17
N GLY A 114 2.93 -2.42 0.50
CA GLY A 114 4.17 -1.99 -0.14
C GLY A 114 4.49 -2.80 -1.40
N PRO A 115 5.55 -2.43 -2.14
CA PRO A 115 6.10 -3.29 -3.16
C PRO A 115 6.38 -4.68 -2.59
N PRO A 116 6.07 -5.74 -3.33
CA PRO A 116 6.39 -7.07 -2.88
C PRO A 116 7.90 -7.15 -2.70
N TYR A 117 8.34 -7.30 -1.45
CA TYR A 117 9.74 -7.54 -1.14
C TYR A 117 10.17 -8.82 -1.86
N PHE A 118 10.88 -8.68 -2.96
CA PHE A 118 11.50 -9.80 -3.65
C PHE A 118 12.81 -10.14 -2.94
N GLU A 119 12.74 -10.77 -1.77
CA GLU A 119 13.82 -11.63 -1.26
C GLU A 119 13.25 -12.89 -0.57
N GLY A 120 13.18 -13.97 -1.34
CA GLY A 120 13.67 -15.28 -0.90
C GLY A 120 12.98 -16.02 0.25
N SER A 121 11.85 -15.57 0.78
CA SER A 121 11.12 -16.33 1.79
C SER A 121 9.62 -16.29 1.54
N THR A 122 9.15 -17.25 0.74
CA THR A 122 7.74 -17.64 0.67
C THR A 122 7.27 -18.05 2.06
N SER A 123 6.77 -17.09 2.85
CA SER A 123 5.86 -17.38 3.95
C SER A 123 4.53 -17.77 3.32
N TYR A 124 4.44 -19.02 2.89
CA TYR A 124 3.18 -19.64 2.51
C TYR A 124 2.32 -19.72 3.77
N VAL A 125 1.42 -18.76 3.96
CA VAL A 125 0.38 -18.86 4.98
C VAL A 125 -0.72 -19.71 4.35
N PRO A 126 -0.82 -21.02 4.65
CA PRO A 126 -1.81 -21.86 4.01
C PRO A 126 -3.21 -21.34 4.38
N ASN A 127 -3.97 -20.94 3.37
CA ASN A 127 -5.38 -20.63 3.51
C ASN A 127 -6.09 -21.83 4.18
N LEU A 128 -7.03 -21.57 5.09
CA LEU A 128 -7.83 -22.61 5.77
C LEU A 128 -8.37 -23.67 4.78
N PHE A 129 -8.74 -23.24 3.57
CA PHE A 129 -9.21 -24.12 2.51
C PHE A 129 -8.15 -25.13 2.02
N THR A 130 -6.88 -24.72 1.88
CA THR A 130 -5.80 -25.62 1.42
C THR A 130 -5.42 -26.63 2.51
N VAL A 131 -5.47 -26.22 3.78
CA VAL A 131 -5.30 -27.11 4.93
C VAL A 131 -6.40 -28.19 4.94
N LEU A 132 -7.66 -27.80 4.74
CA LEU A 132 -8.79 -28.73 4.70
C LEU A 132 -8.65 -29.74 3.54
N LEU A 133 -8.26 -29.29 2.35
CA LEU A 133 -8.04 -30.20 1.20
C LEU A 133 -6.93 -31.23 1.45
N MET A 134 -5.83 -30.80 2.10
CA MET A 134 -4.77 -31.73 2.49
C MET A 134 -5.29 -32.80 3.45
N PHE A 135 -6.05 -32.42 4.48
CA PHE A 135 -6.67 -33.39 5.39
C PHE A 135 -7.60 -34.35 4.66
N MET A 136 -8.48 -33.86 3.78
CA MET A 136 -9.40 -34.71 3.03
C MET A 136 -8.67 -35.73 2.14
N SER A 137 -7.55 -35.34 1.53
CA SER A 137 -6.73 -36.26 0.72
C SER A 137 -6.10 -37.39 1.55
N VAL A 138 -5.62 -37.08 2.76
CA VAL A 138 -5.05 -38.07 3.71
C VAL A 138 -6.14 -39.02 4.22
N PHE A 139 -7.34 -38.51 4.53
CA PHE A 139 -8.48 -39.34 4.91
C PHE A 139 -8.92 -40.27 3.77
N ALA A 140 -8.99 -39.77 2.54
CA ALA A 140 -9.34 -40.60 1.38
C ALA A 140 -8.30 -41.72 1.13
N PHE A 141 -7.00 -41.40 1.24
CA PHE A 141 -5.94 -42.40 1.09
C PHE A 141 -5.97 -43.47 2.19
N SER A 142 -6.16 -43.08 3.46
CA SER A 142 -6.25 -44.02 4.57
C SER A 142 -7.50 -44.92 4.49
N MET A 143 -8.65 -44.38 4.07
CA MET A 143 -9.84 -45.18 3.76
C MET A 143 -9.59 -46.14 2.59
N GLY A 144 -8.90 -45.71 1.54
CA GLY A 144 -8.54 -46.58 0.42
C GLY A 144 -7.66 -47.76 0.84
N LEU A 145 -6.66 -47.52 1.70
CA LEU A 145 -5.77 -48.56 2.23
C LEU A 145 -6.52 -49.56 3.11
N THR A 146 -7.41 -49.08 4.00
CA THR A 146 -8.21 -49.96 4.87
C THR A 146 -9.18 -50.83 4.08
N ILE A 147 -9.87 -50.26 3.07
CA ILE A 147 -10.77 -51.02 2.18
C ILE A 147 -9.99 -52.08 1.39
N CYS A 148 -8.80 -51.74 0.89
CA CYS A 148 -7.92 -52.69 0.19
C CYS A 148 -7.48 -53.83 1.11
N CYS A 149 -7.05 -53.53 2.34
CA CYS A 149 -6.66 -54.55 3.32
C CYS A 149 -7.85 -55.46 3.70
N CYS A 150 -9.03 -54.89 4.00
CA CYS A 150 -10.23 -55.67 4.35
C CYS A 150 -10.68 -56.61 3.21
N ARG A 151 -10.51 -56.19 1.94
CA ARG A 151 -10.81 -57.03 0.77
C ARG A 151 -9.84 -58.20 0.58
N GLN A 152 -8.58 -58.06 1.00
CA GLN A 152 -7.62 -59.16 0.94
C GLN A 152 -7.89 -60.21 2.03
N PHE A 153 -8.18 -59.79 3.27
CA PHE A 153 -8.51 -60.70 4.37
C PHE A 153 -9.80 -61.50 4.12
N THR A 154 -10.84 -60.88 3.55
CA THR A 154 -12.09 -61.58 3.21
C THR A 154 -11.93 -62.57 2.05
N LYS A 155 -10.92 -62.40 1.20
CA LYS A 155 -10.60 -63.32 0.10
C LYS A 155 -9.84 -64.56 0.59
N GLU A 156 -9.01 -64.44 1.61
CA GLU A 156 -8.32 -65.60 2.22
C GLU A 156 -9.22 -66.43 3.14
N SER A 157 -10.20 -65.83 3.82
CA SER A 157 -11.14 -66.56 4.69
C SER A 157 -12.18 -67.41 3.94
N ASN A 158 -12.32 -67.27 2.62
CA ASN A 158 -13.30 -68.00 1.78
C ASN A 158 -12.66 -69.07 0.89
N LYS A 159 -11.42 -69.47 1.18
CA LYS A 159 -10.69 -70.55 0.48
C LYS A 159 -10.37 -71.67 1.46
#